data_AF-A0A6L9MLK2-F1
#
_entry.id   AF-A0A6L9MLK2-F1
#
_cell.length_a   1.000
_cell.length_b   1.000
_cell.length_c   1.000
_cell.angle_alpha   90.00
_cell.angle_beta   90.00
_cell.angle_gamma   90.00
#
_symmetry.space_group_name_H-M   'P 1'
#
loop_
_entity.id
_entity.type
_entity.pdbx_description
1 polymer ?
#
loop_
_entity_poly.entity_id
_entity_poly.type
_entity_poly.pdbx_seq_one_letter_code
_entity_poly.pdbx_strand_id
1 'polypeptide(L)'
;MRTLLVLWLAPLAIFWSWYFLSLNDVSDLVFSRALHDHVFGIYGEMLGIDPAEIPPMIAKALVVDSVILGAIIAFRRRRRIAAWWRQRGAAEPVA
;
A
#
# COMPACT_ATOMS: atom_id res chain seq x y z
N MET A 1 -10.25 11.87 -8.46
CA MET A 1 -9.04 11.48 -7.70
C MET A 1 -9.35 10.54 -6.55
N ARG A 2 -10.37 10.81 -5.70
CA ARG A 2 -10.75 9.89 -4.61
C ARG A 2 -11.02 8.46 -5.10
N THR A 3 -11.78 8.30 -6.19
CA THR A 3 -12.06 6.99 -6.79
C THR A 3 -10.81 6.25 -7.27
N LEU A 4 -9.84 6.97 -7.85
CA LEU A 4 -8.56 6.37 -8.29
C LEU A 4 -7.73 5.90 -7.09
N LEU A 5 -7.71 6.68 -6.00
CA LEU A 5 -7.04 6.27 -4.76
C LEU A 5 -7.71 5.07 -4.11
N VAL A 6 -9.05 5.02 -4.10
CA VAL A 6 -9.80 3.88 -3.56
C VAL A 6 -9.57 2.64 -4.42
N LEU A 7 -9.64 2.76 -5.75
CA LEU A 7 -9.38 1.64 -6.66
C LEU A 7 -7.94 1.12 -6.54
N TRP A 8 -7.00 2.00 -6.21
CA TRP A 8 -5.60 1.64 -5.97
C TRP A 8 -5.39 0.99 -4.59
N LEU A 9 -5.97 1.57 -3.53
CA LEU A 9 -5.79 1.10 -2.15
C LEU A 9 -6.62 -0.14 -1.84
N ALA A 10 -7.79 -0.31 -2.46
CA ALA A 10 -8.69 -1.43 -2.19
C ALA A 10 -8.05 -2.81 -2.40
N PRO A 11 -7.47 -3.15 -3.58
CA PRO A 11 -6.83 -4.45 -3.78
C PRO A 11 -5.65 -4.66 -2.83
N LEU A 12 -4.91 -3.59 -2.50
CA LEU A 12 -3.81 -3.64 -1.54
C LEU A 12 -4.30 -3.95 -0.13
N ALA A 13 -5.34 -3.26 0.32
CA ALA A 13 -5.92 -3.46 1.64
C ALA A 13 -6.50 -4.87 1.78
N ILE A 14 -7.15 -5.38 0.73
CA ILE A 14 -7.67 -6.75 0.71
C ILE A 14 -6.52 -7.76 0.83
N PHE A 15 -5.48 -7.62 0.00
CA PHE A 15 -4.31 -8.49 0.03
C PHE A 15 -3.62 -8.50 1.40
N TRP A 16 -3.33 -7.32 1.95
CA TRP A 16 -2.65 -7.20 3.24
C TRP A 16 -3.52 -7.67 4.41
N SER A 17 -4.82 -7.40 4.38
CA SER A 17 -5.74 -7.90 5.41
C SER A 17 -5.71 -9.41 5.44
N TRP A 18 -5.85 -10.06 4.27
CA TRP A 18 -5.75 -11.50 4.16
C TRP A 18 -4.37 -12.04 4.60
N TYR A 19 -3.28 -11.41 4.15
CA TYR A 19 -1.90 -11.79 4.50
C TYR A 19 -1.68 -11.80 6.01
N PHE A 20 -2.05 -10.71 6.72
CA PHE A 20 -1.90 -10.62 8.17
C PHE A 20 -2.85 -11.54 8.92
N LEU A 21 -4.11 -11.66 8.49
CA LEU A 21 -5.08 -12.57 9.09
C LEU A 21 -4.62 -14.02 8.99
N SER A 22 -4.07 -14.40 7.84
CA SER A 22 -3.55 -15.76 7.61
C SER A 22 -2.30 -16.07 8.44
N LEU A 23 -1.40 -15.11 8.63
CA LEU A 23 -0.24 -15.28 9.51
C LEU A 23 -0.63 -15.52 10.97
N ASN A 24 -1.78 -14.99 11.41
CA ASN A 24 -2.32 -15.18 12.76
C ASN A 24 -3.24 -16.40 12.87
N ASP A 25 -3.38 -17.20 11.81
CA ASP A 25 -4.19 -18.42 11.76
C ASP A 25 -5.63 -18.21 12.26
N VAL A 26 -6.25 -17.11 11.79
CA VAL A 26 -7.56 -16.65 12.30
C VAL A 26 -8.72 -17.58 11.89
N SER A 27 -8.53 -18.45 10.90
CA SER A 27 -9.55 -19.40 10.43
C SER A 27 -8.94 -20.62 9.75
N ASP A 28 -9.58 -21.78 9.86
CA ASP A 28 -9.11 -23.06 9.31
C ASP A 28 -9.15 -23.18 7.77
N LEU A 29 -9.76 -22.24 7.05
CA LEU A 29 -9.92 -22.30 5.60
C LEU A 29 -9.12 -21.21 4.88
N VAL A 30 -9.73 -20.04 4.65
CA VAL A 30 -9.14 -18.98 3.83
C VAL A 30 -8.06 -18.21 4.58
N PHE A 31 -8.15 -18.11 5.91
CA PHE A 31 -7.18 -17.41 6.75
C PHE A 31 -6.28 -18.36 7.52
N SER A 32 -6.03 -19.55 6.96
CA SER A 32 -5.09 -20.50 7.56
C SER A 32 -3.68 -20.22 7.08
N ARG A 33 -2.69 -20.45 7.94
CA ARG A 33 -1.28 -20.39 7.56
C ARG A 33 -0.93 -21.43 6.49
N ALA A 34 -1.51 -22.63 6.55
CA ALA A 34 -1.24 -23.70 5.59
C ALA A 34 -1.64 -23.30 4.15
N LEU A 35 -2.79 -22.63 3.99
CA LEU A 35 -3.23 -22.13 2.68
C LEU A 35 -2.29 -21.05 2.17
N HIS A 36 -1.85 -20.14 3.04
CA HIS A 36 -0.91 -19.09 2.70
C HIS A 36 0.42 -19.64 2.22
N ASP A 37 1.02 -20.55 2.98
CA ASP A 37 2.29 -21.17 2.62
C ASP A 37 2.15 -21.95 1.29
N HIS A 38 1.01 -22.61 1.06
CA HIS A 38 0.74 -23.30 -0.21
C HIS A 38 0.64 -22.34 -1.40
N VAL A 39 -0.09 -21.23 -1.26
CA VAL A 39 -0.24 -20.21 -2.31
C VAL A 39 1.12 -19.59 -2.64
N PHE A 40 1.90 -19.18 -1.63
CA PHE A 40 3.24 -18.63 -1.87
C PHE A 40 4.22 -19.68 -2.42
N GLY A 41 4.08 -20.95 -2.05
CA GLY A 41 4.82 -22.06 -2.65
C GLY A 41 4.61 -22.18 -4.15
N ILE A 42 3.34 -22.17 -4.59
CA ILE A 42 2.99 -22.21 -6.02
C ILE A 42 3.59 -21.00 -6.76
N TYR A 43 3.46 -19.80 -6.19
CA TYR A 43 4.03 -18.61 -6.81
C TYR A 43 5.56 -18.63 -6.84
N GLY A 44 6.21 -19.12 -5.78
CA GLY A 44 7.67 -19.27 -5.73
C GLY A 44 8.18 -20.24 -6.79
N GLU A 45 7.50 -21.38 -6.98
CA GLU A 45 7.83 -22.33 -8.05
C GLU A 45 7.64 -21.72 -9.45
N MET A 46 6.53 -21.00 -9.68
CA MET A 46 6.27 -20.33 -10.96
C MET A 46 7.28 -19.22 -11.28
N LEU A 47 7.71 -18.46 -10.27
CA LEU A 47 8.60 -17.32 -10.41
C LEU A 47 10.08 -17.70 -10.29
N GLY A 48 10.39 -18.92 -9.83
CA GLY A 48 11.76 -19.38 -9.56
C GLY A 48 12.44 -18.63 -8.42
N ILE A 49 11.68 -18.14 -7.43
CA ILE A 49 12.18 -17.40 -6.26
C ILE A 49 11.70 -18.03 -4.97
N ASP A 50 12.39 -17.76 -3.87
CA ASP A 50 11.96 -18.21 -2.54
C ASP A 50 10.58 -17.61 -2.20
N PRO A 51 9.56 -18.44 -1.86
CA PRO A 51 8.26 -17.98 -1.39
C PRO A 51 8.33 -16.90 -0.30
N ALA A 52 9.34 -16.96 0.57
CA ALA A 52 9.54 -15.99 1.65
C ALA A 52 9.98 -14.60 1.14
N GLU A 53 10.51 -14.50 -0.08
CA GLU A 53 10.89 -13.22 -0.70
C GLU A 53 9.71 -12.51 -1.38
N ILE A 54 8.63 -13.22 -1.70
CA ILE A 54 7.48 -12.65 -2.41
C ILE A 54 6.81 -11.53 -1.59
N PRO A 55 6.43 -11.72 -0.31
CA PRO A 55 5.81 -10.65 0.47
C PRO A 55 6.66 -9.37 0.61
N PRO A 56 7.97 -9.43 0.96
CA PRO A 56 8.77 -8.21 1.05
C PRO A 56 8.99 -7.55 -0.32
N MET A 57 9.02 -8.30 -1.42
CA MET A 57 9.05 -7.71 -2.77
C MET A 57 7.78 -6.92 -3.08
N ILE A 58 6.60 -7.48 -2.78
CA ILE A 58 5.31 -6.78 -2.96
C ILE A 58 5.27 -5.52 -2.07
N ALA A 59 5.72 -5.62 -0.83
CA ALA A 59 5.79 -4.48 0.09
C ALA A 59 6.68 -3.35 -0.46
N LYS A 60 7.86 -3.68 -0.98
CA LYS A 60 8.77 -2.70 -1.61
C LYS A 60 8.13 -2.03 -2.82
N ALA A 61 7.50 -2.81 -3.70
CA ALA A 61 6.81 -2.28 -4.88
C ALA A 61 5.71 -1.29 -4.48
N LEU A 62 4.95 -1.60 -3.42
CA LEU A 62 3.86 -0.76 -2.91
C LEU A 62 4.38 0.56 -2.34
N VAL A 63 5.49 0.54 -1.60
CA VAL A 63 6.13 1.77 -1.10
C VAL A 63 6.55 2.66 -2.27
N VAL A 64 7.23 2.09 -3.26
CA VAL A 64 7.68 2.84 -4.45
C VAL A 64 6.49 3.43 -5.19
N ASP A 65 5.43 2.64 -5.42
CA ASP A 65 4.25 3.09 -6.15
C ASP A 65 3.48 4.19 -5.39
N SER A 66 3.39 4.08 -4.06
CA SER A 66 2.82 5.11 -3.17
C SER A 66 3.58 6.43 -3.28
N VAL A 67 4.92 6.37 -3.32
CA VAL A 67 5.78 7.54 -3.45
C VAL A 67 5.56 8.21 -4.81
N ILE A 68 5.50 7.43 -5.89
CA ILE A 68 5.24 7.93 -7.24
C ILE A 68 3.85 8.58 -7.30
N LEU A 69 2.81 7.90 -6.81
CA LEU A 69 1.44 8.41 -6.77
C LEU A 69 1.35 9.70 -5.95
N GLY A 70 2.01 9.74 -4.79
CA GLY A 70 2.12 10.91 -3.92
C GLY A 70 2.82 12.07 -4.62
N ALA A 71 3.93 11.82 -5.31
CA ALA A 71 4.68 12.80 -6.07
C ALA A 71 3.86 13.39 -7.22
N ILE A 72 3.13 12.55 -7.97
CA ILE A 72 2.22 12.99 -9.04
C ILE A 72 1.12 13.89 -8.48
N ILE A 73 0.50 13.49 -7.36
CA ILE A 73 -0.56 14.27 -6.72
C ILE A 73 -0.02 15.61 -6.21
N ALA A 74 1.14 15.60 -5.56
CA ALA A 74 1.82 16.81 -5.07
C ALA A 74 2.14 17.76 -6.23
N PHE A 75 2.68 17.25 -7.33
CA PHE A 75 3.00 18.03 -8.51
C PHE A 75 1.74 18.62 -9.19
N ARG A 76 0.66 17.84 -9.32
CA ARG A 76 -0.63 18.30 -9.86
C ARG A 76 -1.31 19.35 -8.97
N ARG A 77 -1.14 19.24 -7.65
CA ARG A 77 -1.72 20.18 -6.67
C ARG A 77 -0.75 21.26 -6.20
N ARG A 78 0.42 21.39 -6.82
CA ARG A 78 1.50 22.31 -6.39
C ARG A 78 1.00 23.73 -6.10
N ARG A 79 0.07 24.26 -6.90
CA ARG A 79 -0.52 25.60 -6.69
C ARG A 79 -1.42 25.67 -5.46
N ARG A 80 -2.24 24.64 -5.21
CA ARG A 80 -3.10 24.55 -4.01
C ARG A 80 -2.27 24.33 -2.75
N ILE A 81 -1.23 23.51 -2.83
CA ILE A 81 -0.29 23.28 -1.73
C ILE A 81 0.46 24.58 -1.42
N ALA A 82 1.01 25.26 -2.43
CA ALA A 82 1.68 26.55 -2.24
C ALA A 82 0.74 27.62 -1.65
N ALA A 83 -0.52 27.69 -2.08
CA ALA A 83 -1.50 28.59 -1.51
C ALA A 83 -1.82 28.27 -0.03
N TRP A 84 -1.98 26.99 0.32
CA TRP A 84 -2.17 26.52 1.70
C TRP A 84 -0.96 26.82 2.60
N TRP A 85 0.26 26.71 2.08
CA TRP A 85 1.49 27.09 2.78
C TRP A 85 1.59 28.60 3.00
N ARG A 86 1.24 29.42 2.01
CA ARG A 86 1.21 30.89 2.16
C ARG A 86 0.15 31.36 3.15
N GLN A 87 -1.02 30.71 3.19
CA GLN A 87 -2.07 31.03 4.17
C GLN A 87 -1.66 30.68 5.61
N ARG A 88 -0.81 29.66 5.81
CA ARG A 88 -0.22 29.37 7.13
C ARG A 88 0.73 30.47 7.62
N GLY A 89 1.50 31.07 6.72
CA GLY A 89 2.40 32.18 7.05
C GLY A 89 1.70 33.53 7.26
N ALA A 90 0.42 33.66 6.87
CA ALA A 90 -0.37 34.88 7.04
C ALA A 90 -1.26 34.86 8.31
N ALA A 91 -1.23 33.76 9.08
CA ALA A 91 -2.05 33.57 10.29
C ALA A 91 -1.36 34.02 11.60
N GLU A 92 -0.12 34.52 11.54
CA GLU A 92 0.46 35.43 12.54
C GLU A 92 0.72 36.76 11.82
N PRO A 93 -0.05 37.82 12.11
CA PRO A 93 0.15 38.57 13.35
C PRO A 93 -1.16 39.11 13.95
N VAL A 94 -1.43 38.80 15.22
CA VAL A 94 -2.26 39.66 16.07
C VAL A 94 -1.51 39.83 17.38
N ALA A 95 -0.84 40.98 17.48
CA ALA A 95 -0.29 41.56 18.70
C ALA A 95 -1.40 42.05 19.63
#